data_AF-A0A9N8JQT1-F1
#
_entry.id   AF-A0A9N8JQT1-F1
#
_cell.length_a   1.000
_cell.length_b   1.000
_cell.length_c   1.000
_cell.angle_alpha   90.00
_cell.angle_beta   90.00
_cell.angle_gamma   90.00
#
_symmetry.space_group_name_H-M   'P 1'
#
loop_
_entity.id
_entity.type
_entity.pdbx_description
1 polymer ?
#
loop_
_entity_poly.entity_id
_entity_poly.type
_entity_poly.pdbx_seq_one_letter_code
_entity_poly.pdbx_strand_id
1 'polypeptide(L)'
;VDKFRELFIFCVHVLSGQPARGTEITSLRFRNGVANHRNVFVLDGRVMTVTSYHKSQAMLDMPKMVPRFLPWKLGQIAVIYLTHVRAFAELLSVQVQYGQGWSDYIWADSHGPWETQKLTDTMKRETAKRLKAKLHTQNYRHAAVFLGRRFVGPRFAKGYREEAEDPEEAQAGDMDDDLEEGNAIELQKAGGFGTGAGRYAVRADILKYLNQESIDIFGDLSESWHRFFELDHRDPKRKRKAESSSNKDDGMQTVDFEGLQKERLIKRLPAAKGGAVTVAATPTTVDLSPFLQQSERQQKEIEDLRMKLKAQEFELTRLRGEELQQGRQQPMTPIEKERAIRKALKKPMDDDAVTIRYRSKAQGEALGRIMDGGFNVLTVVLPTAGGKTLLFTAPACLEEDVGVTIVVVPFRKLIDETVREAQKTVGDCEEWSHSTVDPAALVVVSVDKMHDHFWSYARQMAEQGRLRRVVVDECHLLVTSHSWRPHLVELEKLKSLGVPMVMLTATLPRYMEVELRRSLGIGIGMMSLIRACTVRENITYTVRQDIGKGKLVEETARVCEEVADELRSTRKEKAVVYCRSKKDCEEMAEKLGCGFFYAGHVDGGETLEQWKANGGF
;
A
#
# COMPACT_ATOMS: atom_id res chain seq x y z
N VAL A 1 -23.47 0.33 11.79
CA VAL A 1 -22.20 0.87 11.26
C VAL A 1 -22.42 1.71 10.00
N ASP A 2 -23.21 1.25 9.04
CA ASP A 2 -23.41 1.97 7.76
C ASP A 2 -23.95 3.39 7.89
N LYS A 3 -24.99 3.59 8.71
CA LYS A 3 -25.51 4.92 9.02
C LYS A 3 -24.43 5.87 9.58
N PHE A 4 -23.51 5.37 10.40
CA PHE A 4 -22.38 6.17 10.88
C PHE A 4 -21.45 6.53 9.71
N ARG A 5 -21.09 5.56 8.85
CA ARG A 5 -20.20 5.80 7.71
C ARG A 5 -20.78 6.78 6.70
N GLU A 6 -22.10 6.73 6.47
CA GLU A 6 -22.81 7.70 5.62
C GLU A 6 -22.75 9.12 6.20
N LEU A 7 -23.03 9.28 7.50
CA LEU A 7 -22.88 10.58 8.16
C LEU A 7 -21.42 11.03 8.19
N PHE A 8 -20.48 10.10 8.31
CA PHE A 8 -19.06 10.40 8.37
C PHE A 8 -18.54 10.90 7.02
N ILE A 9 -18.85 10.22 5.90
CA ILE A 9 -18.47 10.71 4.55
C ILE A 9 -19.14 12.05 4.24
N PHE A 10 -20.40 12.26 4.67
CA PHE A 10 -21.08 13.55 4.55
C PHE A 10 -20.31 14.67 5.26
N CYS A 11 -19.93 14.46 6.52
CA CYS A 11 -19.17 15.45 7.29
C CYS A 11 -17.77 15.69 6.67
N VAL A 12 -17.08 14.65 6.23
CA VAL A 12 -15.77 14.78 5.55
C VAL A 12 -15.92 15.57 4.25
N HIS A 13 -16.99 15.35 3.48
CA HIS A 13 -17.22 16.07 2.23
C HIS A 13 -17.55 17.55 2.45
N VAL A 14 -18.37 17.86 3.44
CA VAL A 14 -18.92 19.21 3.66
C VAL A 14 -17.96 20.09 4.44
N LEU A 15 -17.28 19.54 5.45
CA LEU A 15 -16.55 20.33 6.43
C LEU A 15 -15.07 20.51 6.14
N SER A 16 -14.46 19.72 5.26
CA SER A 16 -12.98 19.70 5.07
C SER A 16 -12.43 20.80 4.16
N GLY A 17 -13.20 21.88 3.94
CA GLY A 17 -12.85 22.94 3.00
C GLY A 17 -13.61 22.85 1.68
N GLN A 18 -12.93 23.25 0.60
CA GLN A 18 -13.46 23.13 -0.75
C GLN A 18 -13.86 21.66 -1.03
N PRO A 19 -15.05 21.37 -1.57
CA PRO A 19 -15.48 19.99 -1.74
C PRO A 19 -14.72 19.31 -2.88
N ALA A 20 -14.31 18.05 -2.66
CA ALA A 20 -13.77 17.15 -3.68
C ALA A 20 -14.86 16.66 -4.65
N ARG A 21 -14.48 16.03 -5.76
CA ARG A 21 -15.44 15.31 -6.61
C ARG A 21 -15.93 14.04 -5.91
N GLY A 22 -17.10 13.54 -6.32
CA GLY A 22 -17.64 12.29 -5.78
C GLY A 22 -16.67 11.13 -5.94
N THR A 23 -16.09 10.98 -7.13
CA THR A 23 -15.08 9.94 -7.44
C THR A 23 -13.77 10.11 -6.67
N GLU A 24 -13.39 11.34 -6.33
CA GLU A 24 -12.19 11.63 -5.52
C GLU A 24 -12.39 11.28 -4.04
N ILE A 25 -13.56 11.56 -3.48
CA ILE A 25 -13.81 11.32 -2.06
C ILE A 25 -14.14 9.86 -1.76
N THR A 26 -14.89 9.18 -2.63
CA THR A 26 -15.23 7.77 -2.42
C THR A 26 -14.03 6.85 -2.61
N SER A 27 -12.99 7.29 -3.33
CA SER A 27 -11.74 6.56 -3.54
C SER A 27 -10.69 6.74 -2.44
N LEU A 28 -10.98 7.51 -1.37
CA LEU A 28 -10.03 7.71 -0.27
C LEU A 28 -9.68 6.38 0.42
N ARG A 29 -8.37 6.16 0.62
CA ARG A 29 -7.78 5.01 1.32
C ARG A 29 -7.18 5.42 2.66
N PHE A 30 -7.34 4.60 3.68
CA PHE A 30 -6.73 4.87 5.01
C PHE A 30 -5.38 4.18 5.22
N ARG A 31 -5.05 3.17 4.40
CA ARG A 31 -3.76 2.48 4.42
C ARG A 31 -3.14 2.44 3.04
N ASN A 32 -1.82 2.27 3.00
CA ASN A 32 -1.12 2.08 1.74
C ASN A 32 -1.55 0.72 1.19
N GLY A 33 -2.07 0.73 -0.03
CA GLY A 33 -2.22 -0.49 -0.83
C GLY A 33 -0.96 -0.74 -1.63
N VAL A 34 -0.97 -1.81 -2.40
CA VAL A 34 0.16 -2.30 -3.20
C VAL A 34 0.63 -1.28 -4.24
N ALA A 35 -0.31 -0.66 -4.97
CA ALA A 35 -0.04 0.28 -6.06
C ALA A 35 -0.43 1.72 -5.72
N ASN A 36 -1.12 1.93 -4.60
CA ASN A 36 -1.74 3.21 -4.26
C ASN A 36 -1.42 3.57 -2.81
N HIS A 37 -0.94 4.79 -2.61
CA HIS A 37 -0.69 5.31 -1.27
C HIS A 37 -1.99 5.59 -0.51
N ARG A 38 -1.91 5.58 0.81
CA ARG A 38 -3.01 6.08 1.65
C ARG A 38 -3.28 7.54 1.36
N ASN A 39 -4.51 7.95 1.61
CA ASN A 39 -4.97 9.33 1.45
C ASN A 39 -5.16 10.04 2.80
N VAL A 40 -4.96 9.36 3.94
CA VAL A 40 -5.15 9.95 5.28
C VAL A 40 -3.82 10.15 5.99
N PHE A 41 -3.60 11.35 6.51
CA PHE A 41 -2.37 11.74 7.18
C PHE A 41 -2.67 12.56 8.43
N VAL A 42 -1.73 12.58 9.38
CA VAL A 42 -1.78 13.43 10.57
C VAL A 42 -0.57 14.34 10.54
N LEU A 43 -0.80 15.66 10.58
CA LEU A 43 0.23 16.69 10.59
C LEU A 43 -0.08 17.72 11.68
N ASP A 44 0.86 17.95 12.60
CA ASP A 44 0.69 18.82 13.77
C ASP A 44 -0.57 18.52 14.60
N GLY A 45 -0.91 17.23 14.71
CA GLY A 45 -2.13 16.77 15.40
C GLY A 45 -3.42 17.01 14.63
N ARG A 46 -3.38 17.56 13.41
CA ARG A 46 -4.54 17.72 12.54
C ARG A 46 -4.62 16.56 11.56
N VAL A 47 -5.83 16.06 11.31
CA VAL A 47 -6.07 15.00 10.31
C VAL A 47 -6.32 15.65 8.96
N MET A 48 -5.64 15.17 7.92
CA MET A 48 -5.88 15.59 6.55
C MET A 48 -6.19 14.40 5.63
N THR A 49 -7.08 14.63 4.67
CA THR A 49 -7.35 13.75 3.53
C THR A 49 -6.74 14.34 2.27
N VAL A 50 -6.09 13.53 1.44
CA VAL A 50 -5.42 13.97 0.21
C VAL A 50 -6.08 13.29 -0.98
N THR A 51 -6.78 14.06 -1.81
CA THR A 51 -7.42 13.57 -3.03
C THR A 51 -6.53 13.80 -4.25
N SER A 52 -6.49 12.85 -5.19
CA SER A 52 -5.80 12.98 -6.47
C SER A 52 -6.80 13.26 -7.60
N TYR A 53 -6.52 14.26 -8.43
CA TYR A 53 -7.34 14.62 -9.59
C TYR A 53 -6.67 14.19 -10.90
N HIS A 54 -7.37 13.34 -11.67
CA HIS A 54 -6.82 12.68 -12.87
C HIS A 54 -7.16 13.35 -14.22
N LYS A 55 -8.14 14.28 -14.32
CA LYS A 55 -8.50 14.84 -15.64
C LYS A 55 -7.47 15.79 -16.25
N SER A 56 -6.46 16.24 -15.49
CA SER A 56 -5.34 17.03 -16.04
C SER A 56 -4.19 16.17 -16.58
N GLN A 57 -4.33 14.85 -16.60
CA GLN A 57 -3.28 13.93 -17.06
C GLN A 57 -2.97 14.08 -18.56
N ALA A 58 -3.94 14.58 -19.36
CA ALA A 58 -3.72 14.89 -20.77
C ALA A 58 -2.75 16.07 -21.02
N MET A 59 -2.53 16.96 -20.04
CA MET A 59 -1.65 18.14 -20.20
C MET A 59 -0.39 18.15 -19.31
N LEU A 60 -0.40 17.47 -18.17
CA LEU A 60 0.68 17.60 -17.16
C LEU A 60 1.36 16.27 -16.76
N ASP A 61 0.96 15.15 -17.36
CA ASP A 61 1.49 13.79 -17.14
C ASP A 61 1.47 13.29 -15.67
N MET A 62 0.90 14.07 -14.74
CA MET A 62 0.86 13.78 -13.29
C MET A 62 -0.46 14.25 -12.64
N PRO A 63 -1.02 13.48 -11.69
CA PRO A 63 -2.27 13.83 -11.00
C PRO A 63 -2.07 14.99 -10.00
N LYS A 64 -3.04 15.92 -9.93
CA LYS A 64 -3.01 17.04 -8.97
C LYS A 64 -3.39 16.56 -7.56
N MET A 65 -2.54 16.79 -6.57
CA MET A 65 -2.76 16.38 -5.17
C MET A 65 -3.35 17.54 -4.35
N VAL A 66 -4.50 17.31 -3.72
CA VAL A 66 -5.20 18.34 -2.93
C VAL A 66 -5.38 17.86 -1.49
N PRO A 67 -4.58 18.38 -0.53
CA PRO A 67 -4.79 18.13 0.88
C PRO A 67 -6.02 18.91 1.40
N ARG A 68 -6.76 18.31 2.32
CA ARG A 68 -7.95 18.88 2.98
C ARG A 68 -7.92 18.53 4.45
N PHE A 69 -7.96 19.52 5.33
CA PHE A 69 -7.91 19.26 6.77
C PHE A 69 -9.31 19.07 7.33
N LEU A 70 -9.47 18.08 8.21
CA LEU A 70 -10.71 17.86 8.94
C LEU A 70 -10.79 18.83 10.13
N PRO A 71 -12.00 19.30 10.52
CA PRO A 71 -12.19 19.95 11.81
C PRO A 71 -11.72 19.04 12.95
N TRP A 72 -11.22 19.63 14.04
CA TRP A 72 -10.60 18.92 15.16
C TRP A 72 -11.43 17.72 15.65
N LYS A 73 -12.70 17.93 15.98
CA LYS A 73 -13.60 16.87 16.46
C LYS A 73 -13.82 15.78 15.41
N LEU A 74 -13.95 16.16 14.13
CA LEU A 74 -14.10 15.20 13.04
C LEU A 74 -12.83 14.38 12.82
N GLY A 75 -11.66 15.02 12.96
CA GLY A 75 -10.37 14.35 12.95
C GLY A 75 -10.22 13.32 14.07
N GLN A 76 -10.66 13.64 15.29
CA GLN A 76 -10.67 12.68 16.41
C GLN A 76 -11.56 11.47 16.10
N ILE A 77 -12.78 11.72 15.57
CA ILE A 77 -13.68 10.64 15.14
C ILE A 77 -13.03 9.78 14.05
N ALA A 78 -12.37 10.40 13.07
CA ALA A 78 -11.66 9.70 12.01
C ALA A 78 -10.57 8.78 12.56
N VAL A 79 -9.73 9.28 13.48
CA VAL A 79 -8.67 8.50 14.11
C VAL A 79 -9.25 7.32 14.89
N ILE A 80 -10.25 7.55 15.75
CA ILE A 80 -10.87 6.47 16.54
C ILE A 80 -11.48 5.40 15.62
N TYR A 81 -12.23 5.83 14.60
CA TYR A 81 -12.84 4.92 13.64
C TYR A 81 -11.79 4.09 12.91
N LEU A 82 -10.74 4.71 12.36
CA LEU A 82 -9.73 4.02 11.57
C LEU A 82 -8.82 3.11 12.41
N THR A 83 -8.49 3.52 13.65
CA THR A 83 -7.51 2.79 14.48
C THR A 83 -8.13 1.72 15.37
N HIS A 84 -9.37 1.91 15.84
CA HIS A 84 -10.03 0.97 16.75
C HIS A 84 -11.13 0.20 16.04
N VAL A 85 -12.12 0.91 15.49
CA VAL A 85 -13.33 0.26 14.93
C VAL A 85 -12.98 -0.52 13.66
N ARG A 86 -12.23 0.09 12.73
CA ARG A 86 -11.84 -0.55 11.48
C ARG A 86 -10.84 -1.68 11.71
N ALA A 87 -9.83 -1.47 12.56
CA ALA A 87 -8.87 -2.51 12.91
C ALA A 87 -9.55 -3.73 13.58
N PHE A 88 -10.52 -3.50 14.46
CA PHE A 88 -11.29 -4.57 15.08
C PHE A 88 -12.20 -5.29 14.07
N ALA A 89 -12.89 -4.56 13.20
CA ALA A 89 -13.69 -5.15 12.14
C ALA A 89 -12.85 -6.00 11.18
N GLU A 90 -11.63 -5.57 10.88
CA GLU A 90 -10.67 -6.35 10.10
C GLU A 90 -10.26 -7.62 10.83
N LEU A 91 -9.89 -7.52 12.11
CA LEU A 91 -9.57 -8.69 12.94
C LEU A 91 -10.69 -9.74 12.88
N LEU A 92 -11.95 -9.33 13.05
CA LEU A 92 -13.11 -10.21 12.98
C LEU A 92 -13.30 -10.83 11.58
N SER A 93 -13.11 -10.04 10.52
CA SER A 93 -13.19 -10.55 9.15
C SER A 93 -12.07 -11.55 8.85
N VAL A 94 -10.87 -11.37 9.40
CA VAL A 94 -9.83 -12.41 9.31
C VAL A 94 -10.29 -13.70 9.98
N GLN A 95 -10.88 -13.60 11.18
CA GLN A 95 -11.23 -14.74 12.02
C GLN A 95 -12.43 -15.52 11.48
N VAL A 96 -13.43 -14.83 10.92
CA VAL A 96 -14.73 -15.42 10.56
C VAL A 96 -14.90 -15.55 9.05
N GLN A 97 -14.25 -14.70 8.26
CA GLN A 97 -14.41 -14.64 6.81
C GLN A 97 -13.12 -14.98 6.04
N TYR A 98 -12.12 -15.56 6.71
CA TYR A 98 -10.84 -15.96 6.13
C TYR A 98 -10.15 -14.86 5.32
N GLY A 99 -10.37 -13.58 5.68
CA GLY A 99 -9.80 -12.43 4.99
C GLY A 99 -10.58 -11.91 3.78
N GLN A 100 -11.80 -12.40 3.53
CA GLN A 100 -12.71 -11.90 2.49
C GLN A 100 -13.44 -10.62 2.94
N GLY A 101 -13.80 -9.74 1.99
CA GLY A 101 -14.54 -8.48 2.26
C GLY A 101 -13.66 -7.31 2.74
N TRP A 102 -12.35 -7.41 2.55
CA TRP A 102 -11.40 -6.37 2.97
C TRP A 102 -11.28 -5.28 1.93
N SER A 103 -11.17 -4.06 2.43
CA SER A 103 -10.98 -2.89 1.59
C SER A 103 -10.04 -1.92 2.25
N ASP A 104 -9.10 -1.38 1.46
CA ASP A 104 -8.18 -0.32 1.86
C ASP A 104 -8.86 1.05 1.79
N TYR A 105 -10.05 1.11 1.18
CA TYR A 105 -10.88 2.30 1.10
C TYR A 105 -11.54 2.57 2.46
N ILE A 106 -11.65 3.85 2.79
CA ILE A 106 -12.39 4.30 3.98
C ILE A 106 -13.88 3.95 3.83
N TRP A 107 -14.38 4.06 2.60
CA TRP A 107 -15.77 3.89 2.21
C TRP A 107 -15.90 2.66 1.31
N ALA A 108 -16.28 1.53 1.89
CA ALA A 108 -16.46 0.29 1.15
C ALA A 108 -17.47 -0.64 1.82
N ASP A 109 -18.07 -1.52 1.04
CA ASP A 109 -18.83 -2.66 1.52
C ASP A 109 -18.29 -3.94 0.89
N SER A 110 -19.06 -5.04 0.98
CA SER A 110 -18.66 -6.35 0.46
C SER A 110 -18.40 -6.35 -1.05
N HIS A 111 -18.97 -5.39 -1.79
CA HIS A 111 -18.83 -5.29 -3.25
C HIS A 111 -17.69 -4.35 -3.67
N GLY A 112 -16.96 -3.76 -2.71
CA GLY A 112 -15.83 -2.87 -2.98
C GLY A 112 -16.06 -1.42 -2.52
N PRO A 113 -15.33 -0.44 -3.08
CA PRO A 113 -15.48 0.97 -2.72
C PRO A 113 -16.89 1.47 -3.01
N TRP A 114 -17.38 2.40 -2.19
CA TRP A 114 -18.68 3.01 -2.43
C TRP A 114 -18.71 3.80 -3.74
N GLU A 115 -19.81 3.67 -4.47
CA GLU A 115 -20.04 4.49 -5.66
C GLU A 115 -20.44 5.93 -5.30
N THR A 116 -20.23 6.84 -6.25
CA THR A 116 -20.63 8.26 -6.13
C THR A 116 -22.13 8.42 -5.85
N GLN A 117 -22.96 7.49 -6.31
CA GLN A 117 -24.41 7.52 -6.09
C GLN A 117 -24.74 7.49 -4.59
N LYS A 118 -24.05 6.66 -3.81
CA LYS A 118 -24.26 6.52 -2.36
C LYS A 118 -23.94 7.81 -1.60
N LEU A 119 -22.90 8.54 -2.02
CA LEU A 119 -22.62 9.88 -1.51
C LEU A 119 -23.73 10.86 -1.90
N THR A 120 -24.19 10.83 -3.14
CA THR A 120 -25.25 11.71 -3.65
C THR A 120 -26.57 11.54 -2.90
N ASP A 121 -26.96 10.30 -2.63
CA ASP A 121 -28.19 10.00 -1.89
C ASP A 121 -28.07 10.42 -0.42
N THR A 122 -26.89 10.21 0.17
CA THR A 122 -26.57 10.72 1.51
C THR A 122 -26.67 12.25 1.56
N MET A 123 -26.08 12.96 0.59
CA MET A 123 -26.15 14.41 0.48
C MET A 123 -27.58 14.90 0.37
N LYS A 124 -28.38 14.33 -0.56
CA LYS A 124 -29.80 14.66 -0.74
C LYS A 124 -30.59 14.51 0.56
N ARG A 125 -30.40 13.39 1.25
CA ARG A 125 -31.11 13.06 2.49
C ARG A 125 -30.74 13.99 3.64
N GLU A 126 -29.45 14.19 3.89
CA GLU A 126 -28.99 14.99 5.03
C GLU A 126 -29.25 16.49 4.84
N THR A 127 -29.14 17.00 3.61
CA THR A 127 -29.46 18.39 3.25
C THR A 127 -30.96 18.65 3.25
N ALA A 128 -31.80 17.73 2.75
CA ALA A 128 -33.25 17.87 2.85
C ALA A 128 -33.70 17.97 4.31
N LYS A 129 -33.09 17.18 5.19
CA LYS A 129 -33.41 17.18 6.62
C LYS A 129 -33.00 18.47 7.34
N ARG A 130 -31.84 19.04 7.02
CA ARG A 130 -31.23 20.15 7.78
C ARG A 130 -31.40 21.52 7.12
N LEU A 131 -31.29 21.56 5.80
CA LEU A 131 -31.36 22.78 4.99
C LEU A 131 -32.73 22.93 4.30
N LYS A 132 -33.62 21.92 4.41
CA LYS A 132 -34.90 21.87 3.70
C LYS A 132 -34.76 21.97 2.17
N ALA A 133 -33.60 21.55 1.65
CA ALA A 133 -33.28 21.53 0.22
C ALA A 133 -32.51 20.24 -0.12
N LYS A 134 -32.85 19.57 -1.22
CA LYS A 134 -32.17 18.36 -1.69
C LYS A 134 -30.97 18.72 -2.56
N LEU A 135 -29.79 18.88 -1.95
CA LEU A 135 -28.57 19.18 -2.70
C LEU A 135 -27.90 17.88 -3.17
N HIS A 136 -27.62 17.82 -4.47
CA HIS A 136 -26.77 16.78 -5.06
C HIS A 136 -25.30 17.18 -4.86
N THR A 137 -24.36 16.26 -5.07
CA THR A 137 -22.91 16.51 -4.92
C THR A 137 -22.43 17.69 -5.77
N GLN A 138 -22.90 17.80 -7.02
CA GLN A 138 -22.56 18.91 -7.93
C GLN A 138 -23.15 20.26 -7.46
N ASN A 139 -24.45 20.29 -7.14
CA ASN A 139 -25.12 21.51 -6.66
C ASN A 139 -24.51 22.01 -5.34
N TYR A 140 -24.18 21.08 -4.44
CA TYR A 140 -23.46 21.43 -3.22
C TYR A 140 -22.08 22.02 -3.54
N ARG A 141 -21.34 21.49 -4.51
CA ARG A 141 -20.05 22.04 -4.90
C ARG A 141 -20.16 23.46 -5.46
N HIS A 142 -21.16 23.75 -6.29
CA HIS A 142 -21.43 25.12 -6.75
C HIS A 142 -21.76 26.06 -5.58
N ALA A 143 -22.65 25.61 -4.68
CA ALA A 143 -23.01 26.36 -3.49
C ALA A 143 -21.78 26.61 -2.58
N ALA A 144 -20.96 25.60 -2.33
CA ALA A 144 -19.77 25.71 -1.50
C ALA A 144 -18.73 26.67 -2.12
N VAL A 145 -18.55 26.64 -3.45
CA VAL A 145 -17.68 27.59 -4.15
C VAL A 145 -18.20 29.02 -3.97
N PHE A 146 -19.51 29.25 -4.15
CA PHE A 146 -20.12 30.56 -3.95
C PHE A 146 -19.95 31.05 -2.51
N LEU A 147 -20.32 30.22 -1.53
CA LEU A 147 -20.19 30.52 -0.11
C LEU A 147 -18.74 30.80 0.28
N GLY A 148 -17.80 29.98 -0.19
CA GLY A 148 -16.39 30.18 0.12
C GLY A 148 -15.81 31.43 -0.53
N ARG A 149 -16.23 31.82 -1.75
CA ARG A 149 -15.87 33.14 -2.31
C ARG A 149 -16.35 34.28 -1.42
N ARG A 150 -17.59 34.18 -0.93
CA ARG A 150 -18.27 35.25 -0.20
C ARG A 150 -17.82 35.40 1.25
N PHE A 151 -17.50 34.28 1.91
CA PHE A 151 -17.27 34.23 3.37
C PHE A 151 -15.84 33.82 3.77
N VAL A 152 -15.11 33.11 2.92
CA VAL A 152 -13.69 32.78 3.16
C VAL A 152 -12.76 33.69 2.38
N GLY A 153 -13.06 33.93 1.10
CA GLY A 153 -12.38 34.92 0.27
C GLY A 153 -12.12 34.44 -1.17
N PRO A 154 -11.61 35.34 -2.03
CA PRO A 154 -11.48 35.09 -3.48
C PRO A 154 -10.59 33.89 -3.84
N ARG A 155 -9.63 33.52 -2.97
CA ARG A 155 -8.73 32.39 -3.16
C ARG A 155 -9.44 31.03 -3.11
N PHE A 156 -10.60 30.93 -2.44
CA PHE A 156 -11.34 29.67 -2.25
C PHE A 156 -11.80 29.04 -3.58
N ALA A 157 -12.03 29.84 -4.62
CA ALA A 157 -12.58 29.36 -5.89
C ALA A 157 -11.59 29.19 -7.02
N LYS A 158 -10.35 29.68 -6.87
CA LYS A 158 -9.33 29.56 -7.92
C LYS A 158 -8.84 28.12 -8.12
N GLY A 159 -9.13 27.20 -7.18
CA GLY A 159 -8.84 25.77 -7.34
C GLY A 159 -9.64 25.04 -8.43
N TYR A 160 -10.67 25.66 -9.01
CA TYR A 160 -11.51 25.06 -10.07
C TYR A 160 -11.45 25.74 -11.45
N ARG A 161 -10.73 26.86 -11.62
CA ARG A 161 -10.96 27.75 -12.76
C ARG A 161 -10.18 27.45 -14.04
N GLU A 162 -9.42 26.37 -14.09
CA GLU A 162 -8.75 25.95 -15.34
C GLU A 162 -9.22 24.53 -15.71
N GLU A 163 -10.09 24.52 -16.73
CA GLU A 163 -10.34 23.47 -17.73
C GLU A 163 -11.42 22.38 -17.49
N ALA A 164 -12.36 22.40 -18.46
CA ALA A 164 -13.25 21.35 -18.98
C ALA A 164 -14.52 20.98 -18.18
N GLU A 165 -15.66 21.48 -18.70
CA GLU A 165 -16.93 20.74 -18.80
C GLU A 165 -16.67 19.36 -19.43
N ASP A 166 -17.30 18.31 -18.89
CA ASP A 166 -17.13 16.93 -19.34
C ASP A 166 -18.34 16.47 -20.16
N PRO A 167 -18.15 15.93 -21.37
CA PRO A 167 -19.23 15.35 -22.17
C PRO A 167 -19.95 14.15 -21.52
N GLU A 168 -19.40 13.45 -20.51
CA GLU A 168 -20.16 12.42 -19.76
C GLU A 168 -21.31 13.01 -18.94
N GLU A 169 -21.26 14.31 -18.60
CA GLU A 169 -22.34 15.02 -17.90
C GLU A 169 -23.42 15.56 -18.87
N ALA A 170 -23.19 15.52 -20.20
CA ALA A 170 -24.17 15.94 -21.20
C ALA A 170 -25.30 14.91 -21.41
N GLN A 171 -25.15 13.67 -20.93
CA GLN A 171 -26.16 12.61 -21.10
C GLN A 171 -27.15 12.51 -19.92
N ALA A 172 -27.00 13.34 -18.88
CA ALA A 172 -27.88 13.34 -17.70
C ALA A 172 -28.66 14.65 -17.50
N GLY A 173 -28.59 15.59 -18.45
CA GLY A 173 -29.39 16.81 -18.45
C GLY A 173 -30.45 16.74 -19.55
N ASP A 174 -31.72 16.78 -19.14
CA ASP A 174 -32.82 17.14 -20.03
C ASP A 174 -32.47 18.45 -20.77
N MET A 175 -32.75 18.47 -22.07
CA MET A 175 -32.89 19.69 -22.84
C MET A 175 -33.99 20.53 -22.18
N ASP A 176 -33.66 21.76 -21.77
CA ASP A 176 -34.44 22.97 -22.06
C ASP A 176 -33.79 24.20 -21.36
N ASP A 177 -33.67 25.27 -22.15
CA ASP A 177 -33.64 26.70 -21.79
C ASP A 177 -32.58 27.22 -20.80
N ASP A 178 -31.48 27.81 -21.30
CA ASP A 178 -31.48 29.21 -21.75
C ASP A 178 -30.04 29.73 -21.96
N LEU A 179 -29.82 30.26 -23.17
CA LEU A 179 -28.67 31.05 -23.58
C LEU A 179 -28.82 32.47 -23.04
N GLU A 180 -27.85 32.98 -22.27
CA GLU A 180 -27.59 34.43 -22.23
C GLU A 180 -26.14 34.72 -22.63
N GLU A 181 -26.02 35.26 -23.85
CA GLU A 181 -24.86 35.93 -24.39
C GLU A 181 -24.49 37.14 -23.53
N GLY A 182 -23.24 37.21 -23.10
CA GLY A 182 -22.69 38.43 -22.54
C GLY A 182 -21.47 38.18 -21.69
N ASN A 183 -20.33 37.91 -22.33
CA ASN A 183 -18.99 38.21 -21.78
C ASN A 183 -17.83 37.93 -22.76
N ALA A 184 -18.09 37.83 -24.08
CA ALA A 184 -17.04 37.65 -25.07
C ALA A 184 -16.36 38.97 -25.52
N ILE A 185 -16.81 40.13 -25.03
CA ILE A 185 -16.39 41.46 -25.54
C ILE A 185 -15.57 42.30 -24.53
N GLU A 186 -15.21 41.76 -23.35
CA GLU A 186 -14.28 42.46 -22.43
C GLU A 186 -12.85 41.92 -22.44
N LEU A 187 -12.58 40.78 -23.09
CA LEU A 187 -11.25 40.15 -23.12
C LEU A 187 -10.30 40.69 -24.22
N GLN A 188 -10.71 41.74 -24.96
CA GLN A 188 -9.92 42.32 -26.05
C GLN A 188 -9.44 43.78 -25.83
N LYS A 189 -9.64 44.36 -24.64
CA LYS A 189 -9.29 45.79 -24.38
C LYS A 189 -8.22 46.06 -23.32
N ALA A 190 -7.36 45.10 -23.00
CA ALA A 190 -6.15 45.38 -22.21
C ALA A 190 -4.90 44.78 -22.85
N GLY A 191 -4.43 45.41 -23.94
CA GLY A 191 -3.08 45.20 -24.44
C GLY A 191 -2.06 45.94 -23.57
N GLY A 192 -0.91 45.31 -23.33
CA GLY A 192 0.21 45.93 -22.63
C GLY A 192 1.18 44.91 -22.06
N PHE A 193 2.19 44.55 -22.85
CA PHE A 193 3.42 43.94 -22.33
C PHE A 193 4.06 44.92 -21.33
N GLY A 194 4.14 44.53 -20.06
CA GLY A 194 4.89 45.27 -19.04
C GLY A 194 4.25 45.19 -17.65
N THR A 195 4.97 44.57 -16.73
CA THR A 195 4.82 44.73 -15.26
C THR A 195 3.50 44.29 -14.64
N GLY A 196 3.43 43.02 -14.21
CA GLY A 196 2.31 42.52 -13.40
C GLY A 196 2.24 41.02 -13.14
N ALA A 197 3.31 40.24 -13.41
CA ALA A 197 3.41 38.85 -12.98
C ALA A 197 3.70 38.80 -11.47
N GLY A 198 2.70 39.15 -10.64
CA GLY A 198 2.91 39.37 -9.23
C GLY A 198 1.62 39.27 -8.43
N ARG A 199 1.51 38.15 -7.70
CA ARG A 199 0.59 37.87 -6.60
C ARG A 199 -0.80 37.38 -7.06
N TYR A 200 -1.27 36.27 -6.47
CA TYR A 200 -2.66 35.78 -6.50
C TYR A 200 -3.09 34.73 -7.55
N ALA A 201 -2.25 33.72 -7.84
CA ALA A 201 -2.69 32.42 -8.36
C ALA A 201 -1.85 31.30 -7.73
N VAL A 202 -2.48 30.25 -7.19
CA VAL A 202 -1.74 29.04 -6.77
C VAL A 202 -1.18 28.44 -8.06
N ARG A 203 0.14 28.44 -8.23
CA ARG A 203 0.77 27.96 -9.46
C ARG A 203 0.49 26.46 -9.63
N ALA A 204 0.23 26.02 -10.87
CA ALA A 204 -0.08 24.63 -11.18
C ALA A 204 1.03 23.63 -10.77
N ASP A 205 2.27 24.09 -10.58
CA ASP A 205 3.39 23.26 -10.14
C ASP A 205 3.36 22.91 -8.64
N ILE A 206 2.64 23.68 -7.80
CA ILE A 206 2.43 23.39 -6.38
C ILE A 206 1.59 22.11 -6.20
N LEU A 207 0.71 21.80 -7.16
CA LEU A 207 -0.21 20.66 -7.09
C LEU A 207 0.37 19.35 -7.65
N LYS A 208 1.58 19.37 -8.23
CA LYS A 208 2.21 18.19 -8.86
C LYS A 208 2.58 17.11 -7.85
N TYR A 209 2.88 17.49 -6.61
CA TYR A 209 3.22 16.59 -5.50
C TYR A 209 2.65 17.15 -4.20
N LEU A 210 2.38 16.28 -3.22
CA LEU A 210 2.14 16.72 -1.85
C LEU A 210 3.43 17.30 -1.28
N ASN A 211 3.55 18.63 -1.27
CA ASN A 211 4.69 19.37 -0.75
C ASN A 211 4.26 20.34 0.36
N GLN A 212 5.22 20.85 1.13
CA GLN A 212 4.93 21.72 2.27
C GLN A 212 4.13 22.97 1.87
N GLU A 213 4.49 23.63 0.77
CA GLU A 213 3.77 24.81 0.27
C GLU A 213 2.30 24.54 -0.05
N SER A 214 2.00 23.38 -0.67
CA SER A 214 0.62 22.95 -0.92
C SER A 214 -0.14 22.68 0.37
N ILE A 215 0.51 22.05 1.34
CA ILE A 215 -0.08 21.72 2.64
C ILE A 215 -0.46 22.99 3.39
N ASP A 216 0.41 24.01 3.38
CA ASP A 216 0.17 25.28 4.07
C ASP A 216 -0.99 26.05 3.43
N ILE A 217 -1.00 26.18 2.11
CA ILE A 217 -2.07 26.89 1.37
C ILE A 217 -3.44 26.26 1.62
N PHE A 218 -3.56 24.94 1.47
CA PHE A 218 -4.84 24.26 1.69
C PHE A 218 -5.17 24.09 3.18
N GLY A 219 -4.17 24.12 4.06
CA GLY A 219 -4.33 24.23 5.50
C GLY A 219 -5.06 25.50 5.89
N ASP A 220 -4.59 26.65 5.42
CA ASP A 220 -5.19 27.96 5.68
C ASP A 220 -6.61 28.08 5.12
N LEU A 221 -6.83 27.51 3.93
CA LEU A 221 -8.16 27.45 3.31
C LEU A 221 -9.14 26.58 4.12
N SER A 222 -8.70 25.39 4.55
CA SER A 222 -9.52 24.50 5.38
C SER A 222 -9.82 25.16 6.72
N GLU A 223 -8.83 25.81 7.34
CA GLU A 223 -9.01 26.53 8.59
C GLU A 223 -9.99 27.70 8.48
N SER A 224 -9.89 28.50 7.42
CA SER A 224 -10.83 29.60 7.17
C SER A 224 -12.25 29.09 6.93
N TRP A 225 -12.40 27.95 6.25
CA TRP A 225 -13.69 27.29 6.06
C TRP A 225 -14.26 26.74 7.38
N HIS A 226 -13.41 26.17 8.25
CA HIS A 226 -13.83 25.76 9.59
C HIS A 226 -14.33 26.94 10.42
N ARG A 227 -13.64 28.10 10.34
CA ARG A 227 -14.06 29.33 11.03
C ARG A 227 -15.42 29.81 10.54
N PHE A 228 -15.70 29.75 9.23
CA PHE A 228 -17.02 30.07 8.68
C PHE A 228 -18.15 29.22 9.29
N PHE A 229 -17.87 27.94 9.57
CA PHE A 229 -18.82 27.04 10.25
C PHE A 229 -18.72 27.07 11.79
N GLU A 230 -17.94 27.98 12.37
CA GLU A 230 -17.69 28.06 13.82
C GLU A 230 -17.13 26.74 14.40
N LEU A 231 -16.31 26.03 13.62
CA LEU A 231 -15.69 24.77 14.01
C LEU A 231 -14.23 24.95 14.43
N ASP A 232 -13.83 24.21 15.46
CA ASP A 232 -12.45 24.13 15.90
C ASP A 232 -11.58 23.44 14.83
N HIS A 233 -10.55 24.12 14.34
CA HIS A 233 -9.57 23.54 13.40
C HIS A 233 -8.38 22.84 14.12
N ARG A 234 -8.19 23.14 15.42
CA ARG A 234 -7.15 22.60 16.31
C ARG A 234 -7.74 22.32 17.69
N ASP A 235 -6.99 21.65 18.56
CA ASP A 235 -7.39 21.40 19.95
C ASP A 235 -7.72 22.72 20.70
N PRO A 236 -8.98 22.91 21.15
CA PRO A 236 -9.40 24.09 21.90
C PRO A 236 -8.60 24.30 23.19
N LYS A 237 -8.12 23.21 23.81
CA LYS A 237 -7.32 23.27 25.04
C LYS A 237 -5.92 23.84 24.80
N ARG A 238 -5.33 23.58 23.63
CA ARG A 238 -4.05 24.17 23.22
C ARG A 238 -4.19 25.64 22.81
N LYS A 239 -5.33 26.02 22.22
CA LYS A 239 -5.62 27.41 21.84
C LYS A 239 -5.62 28.37 23.03
N ARG A 240 -6.27 27.98 24.14
CA ARG A 240 -6.26 28.74 25.42
C ARG A 240 -4.86 28.93 26.03
N LYS A 241 -3.93 28.00 25.78
CA LYS A 241 -2.55 28.10 26.27
C LYS A 241 -1.70 29.07 25.43
N ALA A 242 -1.88 29.07 24.11
CA ALA A 242 -1.18 29.96 23.20
C ALA A 242 -1.58 31.43 23.40
N GLU A 243 -2.88 31.71 23.53
CA GLU A 243 -3.41 33.06 23.75
C GLU A 243 -2.98 33.66 25.11
N SER A 244 -2.67 32.83 26.12
CA SER A 244 -2.08 33.29 27.40
C SER A 244 -0.58 33.63 27.33
N SER A 245 0.09 33.32 26.20
CA SER A 245 1.55 33.41 26.06
C SER A 245 2.05 34.30 24.91
N SER A 246 1.15 34.84 24.08
CA SER A 246 1.52 35.66 22.91
C SER A 246 0.85 37.04 22.99
N ASN A 247 1.44 37.94 23.78
CA ASN A 247 1.26 39.38 23.58
C ASN A 247 2.53 39.90 22.89
N LYS A 248 2.54 39.83 21.56
CA LYS A 248 3.42 40.63 20.68
C LYS A 248 2.79 40.68 19.29
N ASP A 249 2.58 41.90 18.84
CA ASP A 249 2.04 42.30 17.53
C ASP A 249 2.65 41.51 16.37
N ASP A 250 1.77 40.97 15.51
CA ASP A 250 2.03 40.86 14.08
C ASP A 250 0.72 41.17 13.35
N GLY A 251 0.76 42.23 12.54
CA GLY A 251 -0.39 42.79 11.85
C GLY A 251 -0.97 41.85 10.79
N MET A 252 -2.04 41.15 11.14
CA MET A 252 -3.02 40.63 10.21
C MET A 252 -4.33 41.35 10.50
N GLN A 253 -4.84 42.13 9.56
CA GLN A 253 -6.13 42.83 9.70
C GLN A 253 -7.23 41.82 10.06
N THR A 254 -7.68 41.87 11.31
CA THR A 254 -8.89 41.20 11.76
C THR A 254 -10.07 41.89 11.09
N VAL A 255 -10.72 41.18 10.16
CA VAL A 255 -11.99 41.63 9.61
C VAL A 255 -13.01 41.59 10.76
N ASP A 256 -13.57 42.74 11.08
CA ASP A 256 -14.57 42.91 12.13
C ASP A 256 -15.87 42.19 11.74
N PHE A 257 -16.26 41.19 12.55
CA PHE A 257 -17.48 40.41 12.38
C PHE A 257 -18.60 40.82 13.36
N GLU A 258 -18.41 41.87 14.19
CA GLU A 258 -19.44 42.30 15.15
C GLU A 258 -20.68 42.92 14.47
N GLY A 259 -20.55 43.39 13.23
CA GLY A 259 -21.64 43.99 12.46
C GLY A 259 -22.72 43.03 11.93
N LEU A 260 -22.53 41.70 12.01
CA LEU A 260 -23.44 40.72 11.38
C LEU A 260 -24.35 39.95 12.36
N GLN A 261 -24.34 40.29 13.66
CA GLN A 261 -25.18 39.62 14.66
C GLN A 261 -26.66 40.07 14.70
N LYS A 262 -27.10 40.96 13.82
CA LYS A 262 -28.50 41.43 13.79
C LYS A 262 -29.13 41.30 12.41
N GLU A 263 -29.55 40.08 12.05
CA GLU A 263 -30.79 39.91 11.30
C GLU A 263 -31.34 38.49 11.45
N ARG A 264 -32.27 38.35 12.41
CA ARG A 264 -33.23 37.27 12.45
C ARG A 264 -34.11 37.37 11.21
N LEU A 265 -34.03 36.39 10.29
CA LEU A 265 -35.08 36.18 9.29
C LEU A 265 -35.54 34.72 9.26
N ILE A 266 -36.20 34.29 10.32
CA ILE A 266 -37.33 33.35 10.18
C ILE A 266 -38.53 34.24 9.84
N LYS A 267 -38.78 34.50 8.56
CA LYS A 267 -40.06 35.03 8.09
C LYS A 267 -40.62 34.11 7.00
N ARG A 268 -41.80 33.58 7.35
CA ARG A 268 -42.76 32.77 6.59
C ARG A 268 -42.73 33.04 5.07
N LEU A 269 -42.69 31.97 4.28
CA LEU A 269 -43.20 31.96 2.91
C LEU A 269 -44.54 31.19 2.89
N PRO A 270 -45.56 31.67 2.14
CA PRO A 270 -46.94 31.20 2.21
C PRO A 270 -47.17 29.93 1.37
N ALA A 271 -48.16 29.14 1.77
CA ALA A 271 -48.67 28.03 0.97
C ALA A 271 -49.34 28.56 -0.31
N ALA A 272 -48.79 28.21 -1.48
CA ALA A 272 -49.45 28.38 -2.77
C ALA A 272 -50.08 27.04 -3.19
N LYS A 273 -51.39 27.10 -3.45
CA LYS A 273 -52.25 26.01 -3.90
C LYS A 273 -52.08 25.77 -5.40
N GLY A 274 -52.16 24.49 -5.79
CA GLY A 274 -53.02 23.96 -6.85
C GLY A 274 -52.81 24.44 -8.29
N GLY A 275 -52.46 23.48 -9.15
CA GLY A 275 -52.60 23.58 -10.60
C GLY A 275 -52.15 22.30 -11.29
N ALA A 276 -53.07 21.36 -11.47
CA ALA A 276 -52.85 20.16 -12.28
C ALA A 276 -52.91 20.53 -13.76
N VAL A 277 -51.92 20.09 -14.54
CA VAL A 277 -52.05 19.93 -15.99
C VAL A 277 -51.53 18.54 -16.32
N THR A 278 -52.48 17.66 -16.65
CA THR A 278 -52.25 16.36 -17.28
C THR A 278 -51.91 16.57 -18.74
N VAL A 279 -50.76 16.06 -19.20
CA VAL A 279 -50.56 15.72 -20.62
C VAL A 279 -50.06 14.28 -20.67
N ALA A 280 -50.86 13.46 -21.36
CA ALA A 280 -50.59 12.05 -21.57
C ALA A 280 -49.46 11.88 -22.59
N ALA A 281 -48.46 11.09 -22.25
CA ALA A 281 -47.60 10.39 -23.19
C ALA A 281 -47.21 9.05 -22.54
N THR A 282 -47.70 7.96 -23.10
CA THR A 282 -47.29 6.59 -22.77
C THR A 282 -46.00 6.26 -23.51
N PRO A 283 -44.90 5.92 -22.81
CA PRO A 283 -43.93 4.98 -23.31
C PRO A 283 -44.00 3.70 -22.46
N THR A 284 -44.29 2.59 -23.12
CA THR A 284 -44.26 1.25 -22.54
C THR A 284 -42.83 0.95 -22.09
N THR A 285 -42.51 1.24 -20.83
CA THR A 285 -41.25 0.85 -20.21
C THR A 285 -41.38 -0.59 -19.74
N VAL A 286 -40.60 -1.48 -20.35
CA VAL A 286 -40.48 -2.86 -19.87
C VAL A 286 -39.76 -2.80 -18.53
N ASP A 287 -40.44 -3.20 -17.46
CA ASP A 287 -39.87 -3.29 -16.13
C ASP A 287 -38.83 -4.43 -16.10
N LEU A 288 -37.55 -4.05 -16.19
CA LEU A 288 -36.40 -4.95 -16.11
C LEU A 288 -36.00 -5.27 -14.65
N SER A 289 -36.64 -4.66 -13.65
CA SER A 289 -36.34 -4.93 -12.24
C SER A 289 -36.50 -6.40 -11.84
N PRO A 290 -37.43 -7.22 -12.40
CA PRO A 290 -37.49 -8.65 -12.11
C PRO A 290 -36.27 -9.40 -12.64
N PHE A 291 -35.75 -9.01 -13.81
CA PHE A 291 -34.58 -9.64 -14.43
C PHE A 291 -33.28 -9.26 -13.71
N LEU A 292 -33.15 -8.00 -13.30
CA LEU A 292 -32.03 -7.52 -12.48
C LEU A 292 -32.03 -8.18 -11.09
N GLN A 293 -33.19 -8.27 -10.42
CA GLN A 293 -33.31 -8.99 -9.13
C GLN A 293 -33.01 -10.48 -9.26
N GLN A 294 -33.38 -11.11 -10.38
CA GLN A 294 -33.06 -12.52 -10.65
C GLN A 294 -31.56 -12.71 -10.90
N SER A 295 -30.93 -11.80 -11.65
CA SER A 295 -29.49 -11.80 -11.89
C SER A 295 -28.68 -11.58 -10.60
N GLU A 296 -29.10 -10.62 -9.76
CA GLU A 296 -28.49 -10.37 -8.45
C GLU A 296 -28.62 -11.58 -7.52
N ARG A 297 -29.78 -12.25 -7.49
CA ARG A 297 -29.98 -13.48 -6.71
C ARG A 297 -29.09 -14.62 -7.21
N GLN A 298 -29.01 -14.82 -8.52
CA GLN A 298 -28.15 -15.85 -9.12
C GLN A 298 -26.66 -15.56 -8.87
N GLN A 299 -26.22 -14.31 -8.99
CA GLN A 299 -24.85 -13.92 -8.65
C GLN A 299 -24.54 -14.20 -7.17
N LYS A 300 -25.45 -13.82 -6.27
CA LYS A 300 -25.30 -14.06 -4.83
C LYS A 300 -25.27 -15.55 -4.48
N GLU A 301 -26.06 -16.37 -5.18
CA GLU A 301 -26.08 -17.82 -5.01
C GLU A 301 -24.81 -18.48 -5.56
N ILE A 302 -24.31 -18.05 -6.72
CA ILE A 302 -23.01 -18.50 -7.27
C ILE A 302 -21.88 -18.11 -6.33
N GLU A 303 -21.93 -16.93 -5.73
CA GLU A 303 -20.90 -16.43 -4.81
C GLU A 303 -20.91 -17.19 -3.48
N ASP A 304 -22.09 -17.48 -2.93
CA ASP A 304 -22.25 -18.36 -1.76
C ASP A 304 -21.78 -19.79 -2.05
N LEU A 305 -22.07 -20.33 -3.23
CA LEU A 305 -21.58 -21.64 -3.66
C LEU A 305 -20.06 -21.66 -3.82
N ARG A 306 -19.46 -20.60 -4.38
CA ARG A 306 -17.99 -20.43 -4.46
C ARG A 306 -17.36 -20.33 -3.07
N MET A 307 -18.00 -19.64 -2.13
CA MET A 307 -17.55 -19.57 -0.74
C MET A 307 -17.61 -20.94 -0.07
N LYS A 308 -18.70 -21.70 -0.24
CA LYS A 308 -18.84 -23.07 0.28
C LYS A 308 -17.82 -24.03 -0.33
N LEU A 309 -17.60 -23.95 -1.65
CA LEU A 309 -16.61 -24.77 -2.35
C LEU A 309 -15.19 -24.49 -1.85
N LYS A 310 -14.81 -23.21 -1.69
CA LYS A 310 -13.50 -22.84 -1.14
C LYS A 310 -13.31 -23.24 0.32
N ALA A 311 -14.36 -23.13 1.14
CA ALA A 311 -14.32 -23.62 2.52
C ALA A 311 -14.18 -25.15 2.59
N GLN A 312 -14.83 -25.88 1.67
CA GLN A 312 -14.66 -27.32 1.52
C GLN A 312 -13.27 -27.69 1.02
N GLU A 313 -12.73 -27.01 -0.01
CA GLU A 313 -11.34 -27.20 -0.47
C GLU A 313 -10.32 -26.93 0.66
N PHE A 314 -10.61 -25.94 1.51
CA PHE A 314 -9.80 -25.61 2.67
C PHE A 314 -9.81 -26.73 3.73
N GLU A 315 -10.99 -27.23 4.10
CA GLU A 315 -11.09 -28.39 4.99
C GLU A 315 -10.48 -29.64 4.38
N LEU A 316 -10.63 -29.85 3.07
CA LEU A 316 -9.99 -30.97 2.37
C LEU A 316 -8.46 -30.84 2.41
N THR A 317 -7.93 -29.62 2.32
CA THR A 317 -6.48 -29.35 2.42
C THR A 317 -5.98 -29.56 3.85
N ARG A 318 -6.77 -29.17 4.87
CA ARG A 318 -6.46 -29.43 6.28
C ARG A 318 -6.46 -30.93 6.57
N LEU A 319 -7.52 -31.63 6.16
CA LEU A 319 -7.67 -33.08 6.33
C LEU A 319 -6.60 -33.85 5.55
N ARG A 320 -6.28 -33.46 4.30
CA ARG A 320 -5.14 -34.02 3.56
C ARG A 320 -3.81 -33.75 4.24
N GLY A 321 -3.61 -32.55 4.80
CA GLY A 321 -2.41 -32.22 5.57
C GLY A 321 -2.28 -33.08 6.84
N GLU A 322 -3.40 -33.33 7.52
CA GLU A 322 -3.49 -34.19 8.70
C GLU A 322 -3.32 -35.68 8.35
N GLU A 323 -3.92 -36.16 7.25
CA GLU A 323 -3.78 -37.54 6.74
C GLU A 323 -2.36 -37.80 6.20
N LEU A 324 -1.78 -36.85 5.45
CA LEU A 324 -0.37 -36.92 5.01
C LEU A 324 0.61 -36.84 6.19
N GLN A 325 0.26 -36.15 7.29
CA GLN A 325 1.05 -36.15 8.52
C GLN A 325 0.88 -37.44 9.33
N GLN A 326 -0.32 -38.02 9.37
CA GLN A 326 -0.59 -39.30 10.07
C GLN A 326 0.01 -40.51 9.34
N GLY A 327 0.20 -40.42 8.01
CA GLY A 327 0.85 -41.44 7.20
C GLY A 327 2.39 -41.35 7.11
N ARG A 328 3.04 -40.37 7.75
CA ARG A 328 4.48 -40.09 7.57
C ARG A 328 5.28 -40.28 8.87
N GLN A 329 6.11 -41.33 8.86
CA GLN A 329 7.34 -41.61 9.61
C GLN A 329 7.43 -41.22 11.09
N GLN A 330 7.96 -42.16 11.89
CA GLN A 330 8.33 -41.93 13.28
C GLN A 330 9.15 -40.64 13.42
N PRO A 331 8.92 -39.86 14.49
CA PRO A 331 9.69 -38.65 14.74
C PRO A 331 11.19 -38.97 14.73
N MET A 332 11.95 -38.25 13.92
CA MET A 332 13.39 -38.46 13.76
C MET A 332 14.08 -38.54 15.12
N THR A 333 15.00 -39.48 15.25
CA THR A 333 15.78 -39.64 16.48
C THR A 333 16.70 -38.43 16.67
N PRO A 334 17.06 -38.08 17.92
CA PRO A 334 18.02 -37.02 18.18
C PRO A 334 19.37 -37.24 17.44
N ILE A 335 19.78 -38.50 17.27
CA ILE A 335 21.02 -38.90 16.60
C ILE A 335 20.96 -38.59 15.10
N GLU A 336 19.86 -38.95 14.41
CA GLU A 336 19.65 -38.62 12.99
C GLU A 336 19.69 -37.10 12.76
N LYS A 337 19.02 -36.34 13.63
CA LYS A 337 19.00 -34.87 13.54
C LYS A 337 20.40 -34.31 13.69
N GLU A 338 21.14 -34.77 14.70
CA GLU A 338 22.51 -34.34 14.95
C GLU A 338 23.44 -34.66 13.77
N ARG A 339 23.36 -35.87 13.21
CA ARG A 339 24.14 -36.28 12.03
C ARG A 339 23.88 -35.37 10.82
N ALA A 340 22.61 -35.09 10.51
CA ALA A 340 22.24 -34.22 9.40
C ALA A 340 22.72 -32.78 9.61
N ILE A 341 22.64 -32.26 10.83
CA ILE A 341 23.16 -30.94 11.19
C ILE A 341 24.68 -30.88 11.07
N ARG A 342 25.40 -31.90 11.57
CA ARG A 342 26.86 -32.01 11.45
C ARG A 342 27.30 -32.06 10.00
N LYS A 343 26.58 -32.80 9.14
CA LYS A 343 26.82 -32.89 7.69
C LYS A 343 26.68 -31.52 7.03
N ALA A 344 25.56 -30.84 7.27
CA ALA A 344 25.30 -29.52 6.71
C ALA A 344 26.29 -28.45 7.21
N LEU A 345 26.78 -28.57 8.45
CA LEU A 345 27.81 -27.70 9.02
C LEU A 345 29.26 -28.14 8.67
N LYS A 346 29.43 -29.24 7.94
CA LYS A 346 30.74 -29.85 7.61
C LYS A 346 31.60 -30.12 8.85
N LYS A 347 30.97 -30.64 9.90
CA LYS A 347 31.63 -31.05 11.15
C LYS A 347 31.91 -32.57 11.15
N PRO A 348 32.94 -33.04 11.86
CA PRO A 348 33.20 -34.47 12.02
C PRO A 348 32.02 -35.20 12.65
N MET A 349 31.77 -36.43 12.20
CA MET A 349 30.67 -37.26 12.72
C MET A 349 30.99 -37.91 14.07
N ASP A 350 32.25 -38.30 14.29
CA ASP A 350 32.67 -39.11 15.44
C ASP A 350 33.28 -38.30 16.60
N ASP A 351 33.06 -36.97 16.62
CA ASP A 351 33.62 -36.09 17.64
C ASP A 351 32.51 -35.50 18.54
N ASP A 352 32.18 -36.26 19.58
CA ASP A 352 31.21 -35.87 20.63
C ASP A 352 31.65 -34.63 21.42
N ALA A 353 32.93 -34.23 21.34
CA ALA A 353 33.43 -33.02 21.99
C ALA A 353 33.05 -31.73 21.22
N VAL A 354 32.65 -31.84 19.94
CA VAL A 354 32.28 -30.68 19.12
C VAL A 354 30.81 -30.34 19.31
N THR A 355 30.52 -29.39 20.20
CA THR A 355 29.16 -28.87 20.40
C THR A 355 28.66 -28.12 19.16
N ILE A 356 27.45 -28.46 18.68
CA ILE A 356 26.76 -27.71 17.63
C ILE A 356 26.46 -26.30 18.13
N ARG A 357 27.07 -25.29 17.49
CA ARG A 357 26.85 -23.87 17.81
C ARG A 357 26.04 -23.19 16.71
N TYR A 358 24.85 -22.72 17.07
CA TYR A 358 24.01 -21.89 16.20
C TYR A 358 24.47 -20.43 16.23
N ARG A 359 24.21 -19.69 15.13
CA ARG A 359 24.47 -18.24 15.05
C ARG A 359 23.54 -17.44 15.97
N SER A 360 22.36 -17.96 16.27
CA SER A 360 21.41 -17.37 17.22
C SER A 360 20.50 -18.44 17.81
N LYS A 361 19.88 -18.14 18.96
CA LYS A 361 18.83 -18.98 19.55
C LYS A 361 17.68 -19.23 18.57
N ALA A 362 17.26 -18.20 17.85
CA ALA A 362 16.19 -18.27 16.86
C ALA A 362 16.53 -19.19 15.67
N GLN A 363 17.81 -19.25 15.24
CA GLN A 363 18.24 -20.19 14.21
C GLN A 363 18.10 -21.64 14.69
N GLY A 364 18.54 -21.93 15.92
CA GLY A 364 18.42 -23.27 16.51
C GLY A 364 16.95 -23.68 16.72
N GLU A 365 16.13 -22.77 17.23
CA GLU A 365 14.68 -22.98 17.40
C GLU A 365 13.98 -23.24 16.05
N ALA A 366 14.31 -22.44 15.03
CA ALA A 366 13.75 -22.63 13.69
C ALA A 366 14.18 -23.96 13.08
N LEU A 367 15.46 -24.33 13.19
CA LEU A 367 15.95 -25.60 12.66
C LEU A 367 15.29 -26.79 13.37
N GLY A 368 15.23 -26.76 14.70
CA GLY A 368 14.53 -27.77 15.49
C GLY A 368 13.08 -27.91 15.04
N ARG A 369 12.35 -26.79 14.91
CA ARG A 369 10.96 -26.80 14.45
C ARG A 369 10.81 -27.38 13.03
N ILE A 370 11.72 -27.07 12.11
CA ILE A 370 11.70 -27.59 10.73
C ILE A 370 11.96 -29.11 10.69
N MET A 371 12.87 -29.60 11.53
CA MET A 371 13.16 -31.03 11.64
C MET A 371 12.04 -31.79 12.35
N ASP A 372 11.48 -31.24 13.44
CA ASP A 372 10.39 -31.87 14.19
C ASP A 372 9.05 -31.89 13.43
N GLY A 373 8.82 -30.90 12.56
CA GLY A 373 7.56 -30.75 11.83
C GLY A 373 6.42 -30.21 12.68
N GLY A 374 5.18 -30.61 12.37
CA GLY A 374 3.97 -30.16 13.08
C GLY A 374 3.57 -28.71 12.82
N PHE A 375 3.85 -28.19 11.62
CA PHE A 375 3.41 -26.86 11.18
C PHE A 375 2.95 -26.90 9.72
N ASN A 376 2.01 -26.02 9.38
CA ASN A 376 1.59 -25.80 7.99
C ASN A 376 2.53 -24.79 7.32
N VAL A 377 2.64 -23.59 7.91
CA VAL A 377 3.55 -22.54 7.43
C VAL A 377 4.39 -22.04 8.59
N LEU A 378 5.72 -22.09 8.46
CA LEU A 378 6.65 -21.50 9.41
C LEU A 378 7.37 -20.33 8.74
N THR A 379 7.11 -19.11 9.21
CA THR A 379 7.87 -17.94 8.79
C THR A 379 9.06 -17.73 9.72
N VAL A 380 10.25 -17.60 9.15
CA VAL A 380 11.50 -17.41 9.90
C VAL A 380 12.17 -16.11 9.44
N VAL A 381 12.25 -15.15 10.35
CA VAL A 381 12.89 -13.85 10.11
C VAL A 381 14.22 -13.81 10.84
N LEU A 382 15.31 -13.92 10.09
CA LEU A 382 16.69 -13.85 10.59
C LEU A 382 17.48 -12.79 9.80
N PRO A 383 18.40 -12.06 10.45
CA PRO A 383 19.23 -11.06 9.76
C PRO A 383 19.95 -11.65 8.54
N THR A 384 20.40 -10.78 7.63
CA THR A 384 21.30 -11.19 6.55
C THR A 384 22.55 -11.86 7.15
N ALA A 385 22.99 -12.97 6.55
CA ALA A 385 24.01 -13.85 7.14
C ALA A 385 23.64 -14.47 8.52
N GLY A 386 22.36 -14.43 8.93
CA GLY A 386 21.86 -15.09 10.13
C GLY A 386 21.81 -16.62 10.05
N GLY A 387 22.27 -17.20 8.94
CA GLY A 387 22.35 -18.65 8.72
C GLY A 387 21.04 -19.30 8.24
N LYS A 388 20.29 -18.61 7.37
CA LYS A 388 19.06 -19.11 6.74
C LYS A 388 19.30 -20.36 5.88
N THR A 389 20.44 -20.45 5.19
CA THR A 389 20.79 -21.60 4.34
C THR A 389 20.74 -22.94 5.10
N LEU A 390 21.22 -22.96 6.35
CA LEU A 390 21.20 -24.16 7.20
C LEU A 390 19.78 -24.70 7.41
N LEU A 391 18.77 -23.83 7.41
CA LEU A 391 17.37 -24.20 7.69
C LEU A 391 16.76 -25.08 6.60
N PHE A 392 17.35 -25.13 5.40
CA PHE A 392 16.90 -26.01 4.32
C PHE A 392 17.95 -27.02 3.88
N THR A 393 19.26 -26.78 4.11
CA THR A 393 20.29 -27.77 3.79
C THR A 393 20.39 -28.88 4.85
N ALA A 394 20.29 -28.57 6.15
CA ALA A 394 20.34 -29.62 7.19
C ALA A 394 19.19 -30.62 7.08
N PRO A 395 17.91 -30.22 6.88
CA PRO A 395 16.83 -31.17 6.66
C PRO A 395 16.94 -31.96 5.34
N ALA A 396 17.75 -31.53 4.37
CA ALA A 396 18.00 -32.26 3.12
C ALA A 396 19.18 -33.24 3.22
N CYS A 397 20.01 -33.12 4.25
CA CYS A 397 21.14 -34.01 4.50
C CYS A 397 20.78 -35.36 5.16
N LEU A 398 19.49 -35.61 5.41
CA LEU A 398 19.02 -36.85 6.05
C LEU A 398 19.23 -38.04 5.11
N GLU A 399 20.00 -39.03 5.56
CA GLU A 399 20.58 -40.07 4.68
C GLU A 399 19.68 -41.29 4.47
N GLU A 400 18.61 -41.42 5.24
CA GLU A 400 17.80 -42.65 5.29
C GLU A 400 16.50 -42.57 4.48
N ASP A 401 16.15 -41.40 3.93
CA ASP A 401 14.90 -41.18 3.21
C ASP A 401 15.07 -40.37 1.92
N VAL A 402 14.60 -40.92 0.80
CA VAL A 402 14.53 -40.24 -0.51
C VAL A 402 13.39 -39.20 -0.49
N GLY A 403 13.58 -38.15 0.29
CA GLY A 403 12.66 -37.04 0.45
C GLY A 403 13.16 -35.78 -0.26
N VAL A 404 12.27 -35.11 -1.00
CA VAL A 404 12.59 -33.90 -1.78
C VAL A 404 12.24 -32.66 -0.96
N THR A 405 13.20 -31.74 -0.85
CA THR A 405 12.97 -30.35 -0.42
C THR A 405 13.07 -29.43 -1.62
N ILE A 406 11.98 -28.73 -1.93
CA ILE A 406 11.98 -27.71 -2.99
C ILE A 406 12.30 -26.35 -2.37
N VAL A 407 13.29 -25.64 -2.88
CA VAL A 407 13.66 -24.28 -2.50
C VAL A 407 13.34 -23.31 -3.62
N VAL A 408 12.36 -22.44 -3.40
CA VAL A 408 11.93 -21.40 -4.33
C VAL A 408 12.72 -20.13 -4.04
N VAL A 409 13.43 -19.63 -5.05
CA VAL A 409 14.29 -18.45 -4.96
C VAL A 409 13.76 -17.36 -5.91
N PRO A 410 13.33 -16.19 -5.41
CA PRO A 410 12.79 -15.12 -6.24
C PRO A 410 13.80 -14.39 -7.15
N PHE A 411 15.10 -14.54 -6.90
CA PHE A 411 16.14 -13.86 -7.67
C PHE A 411 17.06 -14.86 -8.37
N ARG A 412 17.08 -14.84 -9.70
CA ARG A 412 17.97 -15.70 -10.52
C ARG A 412 19.43 -15.65 -10.07
N LYS A 413 19.95 -14.46 -9.73
CA LYS A 413 21.35 -14.28 -9.26
C LYS A 413 21.68 -15.03 -7.97
N LEU A 414 20.69 -15.35 -7.15
CA LEU A 414 20.88 -16.11 -5.91
C LEU A 414 20.83 -17.63 -6.15
N ILE A 415 20.30 -18.10 -7.27
CA ILE A 415 20.14 -19.54 -7.53
C ILE A 415 21.49 -20.21 -7.69
N ASP A 416 22.38 -19.65 -8.51
CA ASP A 416 23.69 -20.25 -8.77
C ASP A 416 24.51 -20.36 -7.47
N GLU A 417 24.44 -19.35 -6.60
CA GLU A 417 25.08 -19.37 -5.28
C GLU A 417 24.43 -20.40 -4.35
N THR A 418 23.09 -20.44 -4.31
CA THR A 418 22.32 -21.38 -3.47
C THR A 418 22.60 -22.83 -3.87
N VAL A 419 22.55 -23.15 -5.17
CA VAL A 419 22.84 -24.49 -5.69
C VAL A 419 24.29 -24.87 -5.41
N ARG A 420 25.25 -23.97 -5.65
CA ARG A 420 26.66 -24.23 -5.37
C ARG A 420 26.94 -24.48 -3.89
N GLU A 421 26.30 -23.76 -2.98
CA GLU A 421 26.45 -23.95 -1.53
C GLU A 421 25.78 -25.26 -1.07
N ALA A 422 24.58 -25.54 -1.58
CA ALA A 422 23.83 -26.76 -1.28
C ALA A 422 24.52 -28.01 -1.82
N GLN A 423 25.06 -28.01 -3.04
CA GLN A 423 25.84 -29.14 -3.59
C GLN A 423 27.07 -29.47 -2.73
N LYS A 424 27.74 -28.45 -2.18
CA LYS A 424 28.89 -28.66 -1.29
C LYS A 424 28.51 -29.25 0.08
N THR A 425 27.24 -29.24 0.46
CA THR A 425 26.77 -29.64 1.81
C THR A 425 25.88 -30.89 1.76
N VAL A 426 24.84 -30.86 0.93
CA VAL A 426 23.90 -31.96 0.69
C VAL A 426 24.49 -33.02 -0.25
N GLY A 427 25.33 -32.61 -1.20
CA GLY A 427 25.84 -33.47 -2.28
C GLY A 427 24.81 -33.64 -3.40
N ASP A 428 23.62 -34.09 -3.05
CA ASP A 428 22.49 -34.31 -3.96
C ASP A 428 21.59 -33.07 -4.05
N CYS A 429 22.00 -32.11 -4.89
CA CYS A 429 21.28 -30.87 -5.12
C CYS A 429 21.37 -30.41 -6.57
N GLU A 430 20.25 -29.96 -7.14
CA GLU A 430 20.20 -29.43 -8.51
C GLU A 430 19.30 -28.19 -8.66
N GLU A 431 19.53 -27.43 -9.73
CA GLU A 431 18.56 -26.45 -10.22
C GLU A 431 17.48 -27.19 -11.01
N TRP A 432 16.21 -26.93 -10.72
CA TRP A 432 15.10 -27.52 -11.46
C TRP A 432 15.16 -27.16 -12.95
N SER A 433 15.00 -28.17 -13.79
CA SER A 433 14.94 -28.05 -15.25
C SER A 433 13.90 -29.01 -15.83
N HIS A 434 13.54 -28.84 -17.10
CA HIS A 434 12.63 -29.77 -17.79
C HIS A 434 13.18 -31.20 -17.91
N SER A 435 14.50 -31.36 -17.76
CA SER A 435 15.20 -32.65 -17.77
C SER A 435 15.35 -33.29 -16.38
N THR A 436 14.83 -32.66 -15.32
CA THR A 436 14.81 -33.26 -13.98
C THR A 436 13.86 -34.47 -13.97
N VAL A 437 14.43 -35.68 -13.98
CA VAL A 437 13.67 -36.96 -14.02
C VAL A 437 13.77 -37.70 -12.68
N ASP A 438 14.96 -37.81 -12.08
CA ASP A 438 15.16 -38.38 -10.74
C ASP A 438 15.32 -37.23 -9.75
N PRO A 439 14.49 -37.13 -8.70
CA PRO A 439 14.51 -35.95 -7.87
C PRO A 439 15.67 -36.01 -6.87
N ALA A 440 16.54 -35.00 -6.94
CA ALA A 440 17.54 -34.75 -5.92
C ALA A 440 16.89 -34.50 -4.54
N ALA A 441 17.64 -34.76 -3.47
CA ALA A 441 17.23 -34.44 -2.09
C ALA A 441 16.87 -32.96 -1.92
N LEU A 442 17.56 -32.06 -2.65
CA LEU A 442 17.25 -30.63 -2.69
C LEU A 442 17.16 -30.08 -4.12
N VAL A 443 16.02 -29.48 -4.45
CA VAL A 443 15.74 -28.92 -5.78
C VAL A 443 15.52 -27.43 -5.65
N VAL A 444 16.35 -26.62 -6.31
CA VAL A 444 16.25 -25.14 -6.30
C VAL A 444 15.55 -24.67 -7.56
N VAL A 445 14.55 -23.80 -7.44
CA VAL A 445 13.79 -23.28 -8.58
C VAL A 445 13.63 -21.76 -8.51
N SER A 446 13.76 -21.10 -9.66
CA SER A 446 13.39 -19.68 -9.78
C SER A 446 11.88 -19.53 -9.77
N VAL A 447 11.34 -18.52 -9.09
CA VAL A 447 9.92 -18.17 -9.20
C VAL A 447 9.50 -17.99 -10.68
N ASP A 448 10.38 -17.40 -11.49
CA ASP A 448 10.11 -17.15 -12.91
C ASP A 448 10.06 -18.42 -13.77
N LYS A 449 10.48 -19.59 -13.24
CA LYS A 449 10.46 -20.89 -13.94
C LYS A 449 9.31 -21.80 -13.49
N MET A 450 8.45 -21.35 -12.58
CA MET A 450 7.35 -22.13 -12.01
C MET A 450 6.14 -22.23 -12.97
N HIS A 451 6.36 -22.72 -14.18
CA HIS A 451 5.31 -22.98 -15.17
C HIS A 451 4.66 -24.36 -14.97
N ASP A 452 3.74 -24.75 -15.85
CA ASP A 452 2.93 -25.98 -15.71
C ASP A 452 3.75 -27.27 -15.54
N HIS A 453 4.93 -27.37 -16.18
CA HIS A 453 5.83 -28.52 -16.01
C HIS A 453 6.37 -28.63 -14.58
N PHE A 454 6.76 -27.50 -13.97
CA PHE A 454 7.20 -27.48 -12.57
C PHE A 454 6.05 -27.88 -11.64
N TRP A 455 4.85 -27.35 -11.87
CA TRP A 455 3.68 -27.70 -11.05
C TRP A 455 3.31 -29.18 -11.17
N SER A 456 3.44 -29.76 -12.36
CA SER A 456 3.22 -31.20 -12.57
C SER A 456 4.25 -32.03 -11.81
N TYR A 457 5.53 -31.66 -11.89
CA TYR A 457 6.60 -32.28 -11.10
C TYR A 457 6.35 -32.19 -9.60
N ALA A 458 6.05 -31.01 -9.07
CA ALA A 458 5.82 -30.79 -7.65
C ALA A 458 4.61 -31.58 -7.11
N ARG A 459 3.52 -31.63 -7.88
CA ARG A 459 2.33 -32.44 -7.54
C ARG A 459 2.65 -33.93 -7.56
N GLN A 460 3.35 -34.41 -8.58
CA GLN A 460 3.77 -35.80 -8.67
C GLN A 460 4.62 -36.19 -7.44
N MET A 461 5.59 -35.35 -7.04
CA MET A 461 6.40 -35.61 -5.85
C MET A 461 5.56 -35.63 -4.57
N ALA A 462 4.55 -34.76 -4.47
CA ALA A 462 3.62 -34.74 -3.34
C ALA A 462 2.75 -36.00 -3.27
N GLU A 463 2.15 -36.40 -4.41
CA GLU A 463 1.30 -37.58 -4.55
C GLU A 463 2.07 -38.89 -4.29
N GLN A 464 3.35 -38.95 -4.68
CA GLN A 464 4.24 -40.07 -4.37
C GLN A 464 4.73 -40.10 -2.91
N GLY A 465 4.35 -39.11 -2.09
CA GLY A 465 4.82 -38.99 -0.71
C GLY A 465 6.30 -38.58 -0.57
N ARG A 466 6.98 -38.24 -1.69
CA ARG A 466 8.40 -37.87 -1.73
C ARG A 466 8.63 -36.41 -1.37
N LEU A 467 7.69 -35.50 -1.68
CA LEU A 467 7.83 -34.07 -1.32
C LEU A 467 7.67 -33.89 0.20
N ARG A 468 8.75 -33.45 0.85
CA ARG A 468 8.79 -33.26 2.31
C ARG A 468 8.36 -31.87 2.74
N ARG A 469 8.80 -30.85 2.01
CA ARG A 469 8.51 -29.44 2.31
C ARG A 469 8.84 -28.56 1.12
N VAL A 470 8.27 -27.36 1.13
CA VAL A 470 8.67 -26.26 0.25
C VAL A 470 9.24 -25.13 1.08
N VAL A 471 10.38 -24.59 0.65
CA VAL A 471 11.04 -23.45 1.27
C VAL A 471 10.94 -22.28 0.29
N VAL A 472 10.52 -21.12 0.75
CA VAL A 472 10.47 -19.89 -0.06
C VAL A 472 11.44 -18.89 0.53
N ASP A 473 12.54 -18.65 -0.16
CA ASP A 473 13.50 -17.61 0.24
C ASP A 473 13.03 -16.22 -0.20
N GLU A 474 13.49 -15.20 0.52
CA GLU A 474 13.03 -13.81 0.40
C GLU A 474 11.51 -13.64 0.29
N CYS A 475 10.78 -14.32 1.19
CA CYS A 475 9.32 -14.36 1.19
C CYS A 475 8.63 -12.98 1.32
N HIS A 476 9.33 -11.96 1.83
CA HIS A 476 8.79 -10.61 1.91
C HIS A 476 8.43 -10.02 0.52
N LEU A 477 9.02 -10.54 -0.56
CA LEU A 477 8.75 -10.10 -1.93
C LEU A 477 7.32 -10.41 -2.38
N LEU A 478 6.68 -11.44 -1.81
CA LEU A 478 5.24 -11.70 -2.02
C LEU A 478 4.39 -10.48 -1.64
N VAL A 479 4.90 -9.60 -0.78
CA VAL A 479 4.21 -8.38 -0.34
C VAL A 479 4.80 -7.14 -1.01
N THR A 480 6.13 -7.02 -1.11
CA THR A 480 6.77 -5.78 -1.58
C THR A 480 6.86 -5.64 -3.09
N SER A 481 6.80 -6.75 -3.84
CA SER A 481 7.20 -6.76 -5.26
C SER A 481 6.22 -7.46 -6.20
N HIS A 482 5.11 -7.99 -5.69
CA HIS A 482 4.18 -8.79 -6.50
C HIS A 482 3.49 -7.99 -7.63
N SER A 483 3.43 -6.65 -7.54
CA SER A 483 2.80 -5.79 -8.56
C SER A 483 3.57 -5.72 -9.88
N TRP A 484 4.89 -5.86 -9.84
CA TRP A 484 5.76 -5.83 -11.03
C TRP A 484 6.45 -7.18 -11.29
N ARG A 485 6.34 -8.14 -10.36
CA ARG A 485 6.72 -9.55 -10.55
C ARG A 485 5.50 -10.45 -10.43
N PRO A 486 4.68 -10.58 -11.49
CA PRO A 486 3.40 -11.29 -11.43
C PRO A 486 3.56 -12.77 -11.01
N HIS A 487 4.66 -13.42 -11.34
CA HIS A 487 4.92 -14.81 -10.93
C HIS A 487 5.00 -15.01 -9.40
N LEU A 488 5.24 -13.96 -8.60
CA LEU A 488 5.21 -14.07 -7.13
C LEU A 488 3.81 -14.40 -6.60
N VAL A 489 2.74 -14.03 -7.32
CA VAL A 489 1.36 -14.37 -6.94
C VAL A 489 1.14 -15.88 -7.00
N GLU A 490 1.89 -16.60 -7.85
CA GLU A 490 1.77 -18.04 -7.98
C GLU A 490 2.23 -18.81 -6.74
N LEU A 491 2.98 -18.16 -5.85
CA LEU A 491 3.41 -18.77 -4.59
C LEU A 491 2.24 -19.08 -3.65
N GLU A 492 1.08 -18.43 -3.82
CA GLU A 492 -0.16 -18.83 -3.15
C GLU A 492 -0.53 -20.29 -3.48
N LYS A 493 -0.28 -20.74 -4.72
CA LYS A 493 -0.65 -22.10 -5.18
C LYS A 493 0.15 -23.19 -4.47
N LEU A 494 1.30 -22.87 -3.87
CA LEU A 494 2.13 -23.85 -3.13
C LEU A 494 1.34 -24.56 -2.02
N LYS A 495 0.32 -23.91 -1.44
CA LYS A 495 -0.56 -24.52 -0.43
C LYS A 495 -1.31 -25.75 -0.94
N SER A 496 -1.58 -25.82 -2.25
CA SER A 496 -2.29 -26.97 -2.83
C SER A 496 -1.44 -28.25 -2.85
N LEU A 497 -0.12 -28.15 -2.61
CA LEU A 497 0.77 -29.30 -2.51
C LEU A 497 0.60 -30.07 -1.18
N GLY A 498 -0.08 -29.48 -0.18
CA GLY A 498 -0.40 -30.17 1.08
C GLY A 498 0.82 -30.51 1.95
N VAL A 499 1.98 -29.91 1.71
CA VAL A 499 3.22 -30.13 2.47
C VAL A 499 3.59 -28.90 3.31
N PRO A 500 4.36 -29.06 4.41
CA PRO A 500 4.85 -27.93 5.19
C PRO A 500 5.62 -26.91 4.35
N MET A 501 5.34 -25.62 4.60
CA MET A 501 6.02 -24.50 3.95
C MET A 501 6.90 -23.74 4.94
N VAL A 502 8.13 -23.41 4.54
CA VAL A 502 9.07 -22.60 5.33
C VAL A 502 9.34 -21.29 4.58
N MET A 503 8.94 -20.16 5.16
CA MET A 503 9.09 -18.83 4.55
C MET A 503 10.28 -18.12 5.18
N LEU A 504 11.34 -17.87 4.43
CA LEU A 504 12.59 -17.29 4.94
C LEU A 504 12.75 -15.85 4.47
N THR A 505 13.21 -14.96 5.35
CA THR A 505 13.59 -13.59 4.97
C THR A 505 14.41 -12.86 6.05
N ALA A 506 15.12 -11.80 5.68
CA ALA A 506 15.68 -10.82 6.61
C ALA A 506 14.81 -9.58 6.84
N THR A 507 13.88 -9.29 5.93
CA THR A 507 13.33 -7.94 5.75
C THR A 507 11.80 -7.96 5.73
N LEU A 508 11.20 -8.51 6.79
CA LEU A 508 9.75 -8.50 6.98
C LEU A 508 9.40 -7.67 8.21
N PRO A 509 8.97 -6.41 8.10
CA PRO A 509 8.43 -5.63 9.22
C PRO A 509 7.20 -6.30 9.86
N ARG A 510 6.98 -6.09 11.17
CA ARG A 510 5.84 -6.66 11.91
C ARG A 510 4.49 -6.40 11.25
N TYR A 511 4.28 -5.17 10.77
CA TYR A 511 3.01 -4.77 10.14
C TYR A 511 2.75 -5.48 8.79
N MET A 512 3.79 -6.04 8.16
CA MET A 512 3.67 -6.78 6.90
C MET A 512 3.39 -8.27 7.09
N GLU A 513 3.44 -8.79 8.32
CA GLU A 513 3.13 -10.20 8.61
C GLU A 513 1.69 -10.55 8.22
N VAL A 514 0.76 -9.63 8.47
CA VAL A 514 -0.66 -9.77 8.09
C VAL A 514 -0.80 -9.82 6.57
N GLU A 515 -0.06 -8.99 5.85
CA GLU A 515 -0.12 -8.93 4.39
C GLU A 515 0.57 -10.16 3.76
N LEU A 516 1.68 -10.64 4.32
CA LEU A 516 2.31 -11.89 3.87
C LEU A 516 1.35 -13.08 4.00
N ARG A 517 0.68 -13.17 5.15
CA ARG A 517 -0.34 -14.19 5.41
C ARG A 517 -1.50 -14.08 4.41
N ARG A 518 -1.89 -12.84 4.05
CA ARG A 518 -2.93 -12.57 3.06
C ARG A 518 -2.48 -12.99 1.66
N SER A 519 -1.26 -12.65 1.24
CA SER A 519 -0.71 -13.05 -0.07
C SER A 519 -0.59 -14.58 -0.22
N LEU A 520 -0.41 -15.31 0.88
CA LEU A 520 -0.42 -16.78 0.88
C LEU A 520 -1.85 -17.37 0.95
N GLY A 521 -2.86 -16.55 1.25
CA GLY A 521 -4.24 -16.98 1.40
C GLY A 521 -4.44 -18.02 2.52
N ILE A 522 -3.80 -17.81 3.68
CA ILE A 522 -3.86 -18.73 4.84
C ILE A 522 -4.51 -18.08 6.07
N GLY A 523 -5.21 -18.89 6.87
CA GLY A 523 -5.94 -18.46 8.07
C GLY A 523 -5.04 -18.07 9.25
N ILE A 524 -5.63 -17.44 10.28
CA ILE A 524 -4.96 -17.21 11.57
C ILE A 524 -4.64 -18.55 12.22
N GLY A 525 -3.44 -18.69 12.79
CA GLY A 525 -3.00 -19.91 13.48
C GLY A 525 -2.36 -20.96 12.56
N MET A 526 -2.49 -20.84 11.24
CA MET A 526 -1.80 -21.72 10.28
C MET A 526 -0.34 -21.32 10.03
N MET A 527 0.00 -20.06 10.32
CA MET A 527 1.34 -19.51 10.19
C MET A 527 1.95 -19.29 11.56
N SER A 528 3.02 -20.02 11.88
CA SER A 528 3.88 -19.73 13.02
C SER A 528 5.03 -18.82 12.61
N LEU A 529 5.59 -18.08 13.56
CA LEU A 529 6.63 -17.10 13.31
C LEU A 529 7.75 -17.21 14.34
N ILE A 530 8.97 -17.40 13.85
CA ILE A 530 10.20 -17.26 14.62
C ILE A 530 10.94 -16.03 14.10
N ARG A 531 11.23 -15.07 14.97
CA ARG A 531 11.88 -13.81 14.59
C ARG A 531 13.05 -13.50 15.52
N ALA A 532 14.21 -13.26 14.93
CA ALA A 532 15.34 -12.62 15.61
C ALA A 532 15.34 -11.11 15.37
N CYS A 533 16.12 -10.39 16.18
CA CYS A 533 16.46 -9.01 15.90
C CYS A 533 17.21 -8.92 14.57
N THR A 534 16.76 -8.04 13.68
CA THR A 534 17.39 -7.79 12.37
C THR A 534 18.19 -6.48 12.38
N VAL A 535 18.30 -5.82 13.53
CA VAL A 535 19.14 -4.62 13.70
C VAL A 535 20.59 -4.99 13.44
N ARG A 536 21.26 -4.16 12.67
CA ARG A 536 22.70 -4.26 12.43
C ARG A 536 23.36 -3.13 13.21
N GLU A 537 23.86 -3.45 14.40
CA GLU A 537 24.48 -2.48 15.30
C GLU A 537 25.71 -1.79 14.68
N ASN A 538 26.30 -2.42 13.66
CA ASN A 538 27.41 -1.89 12.88
C ASN A 538 26.96 -0.95 11.73
N ILE A 539 25.70 -0.50 11.70
CA ILE A 539 25.17 0.43 10.69
C ILE A 539 24.67 1.71 11.37
N THR A 540 25.18 2.85 10.91
CA THR A 540 24.71 4.19 11.28
C THR A 540 23.78 4.74 10.20
N TYR A 541 22.66 5.34 10.60
CA TYR A 541 21.72 5.98 9.68
C TYR A 541 21.82 7.50 9.78
N THR A 542 22.01 8.18 8.64
CA THR A 542 22.01 9.64 8.53
C THR A 542 21.03 10.07 7.44
N VAL A 543 20.18 11.06 7.71
CA VAL A 543 19.23 11.62 6.75
C VAL A 543 19.49 13.13 6.63
N ARG A 544 19.81 13.61 5.42
CA ARG A 544 19.93 15.04 5.13
C ARG A 544 18.66 15.53 4.41
N GLN A 545 17.99 16.53 4.97
CA GLN A 545 16.83 17.21 4.37
C GLN A 545 17.28 18.48 3.60
N ASP A 546 16.38 19.10 2.83
CA ASP A 546 16.60 20.40 2.15
C ASP A 546 17.58 20.44 0.96
N ILE A 547 17.58 19.40 0.13
CA ILE A 547 18.26 19.44 -1.17
C ILE A 547 17.45 20.30 -2.15
N GLY A 548 18.00 21.44 -2.59
CA GLY A 548 17.37 22.30 -3.60
C GLY A 548 17.02 21.53 -4.89
N LYS A 549 15.91 21.90 -5.55
CA LYS A 549 15.49 21.24 -6.80
C LYS A 549 16.63 21.23 -7.82
N GLY A 550 16.91 20.06 -8.39
CA GLY A 550 17.99 19.85 -9.37
C GLY A 550 19.38 19.64 -8.76
N LYS A 551 19.58 19.84 -7.45
CA LYS A 551 20.88 19.73 -6.80
C LYS A 551 21.18 18.35 -6.20
N LEU A 552 20.34 17.35 -6.44
CA LEU A 552 20.50 16.02 -5.83
C LEU A 552 21.83 15.37 -6.18
N VAL A 553 22.21 15.39 -7.47
CA VAL A 553 23.48 14.82 -7.93
C VAL A 553 24.65 15.59 -7.31
N GLU A 554 24.62 16.92 -7.31
CA GLU A 554 25.70 17.77 -6.75
C GLU A 554 25.87 17.56 -5.25
N GLU A 555 24.77 17.57 -4.49
CA GLU A 555 24.82 17.36 -3.04
C GLU A 555 25.23 15.91 -2.71
N THR A 556 24.74 14.93 -3.47
CA THR A 556 25.15 13.53 -3.30
C THR A 556 26.64 13.36 -3.59
N ALA A 557 27.16 13.99 -4.65
CA ALA A 557 28.58 13.97 -4.97
C ALA A 557 29.41 14.61 -3.85
N ARG A 558 29.01 15.77 -3.33
CA ARG A 558 29.69 16.41 -2.19
C ARG A 558 29.71 15.51 -0.95
N VAL A 559 28.59 14.87 -0.63
CA VAL A 559 28.51 13.92 0.49
C VAL A 559 29.42 12.71 0.23
N CYS A 560 29.46 12.20 -1.00
CA CYS A 560 30.35 11.11 -1.37
C CYS A 560 31.82 11.53 -1.27
N GLU A 561 32.19 12.76 -1.62
CA GLU A 561 33.55 13.30 -1.42
C GLU A 561 33.90 13.45 0.06
N GLU A 562 33.00 14.02 0.87
CA GLU A 562 33.14 14.10 2.34
C GLU A 562 33.43 12.70 2.93
N VAL A 563 32.63 11.71 2.53
CA VAL A 563 32.81 10.31 2.95
C VAL A 563 34.08 9.72 2.33
N ALA A 564 34.42 10.02 1.08
CA ALA A 564 35.61 9.51 0.42
C ALA A 564 36.89 9.93 1.12
N ASP A 565 36.96 11.18 1.58
CA ASP A 565 38.13 11.69 2.28
C ASP A 565 38.28 11.04 3.66
N GLU A 566 37.17 10.75 4.36
CA GLU A 566 37.16 9.93 5.57
C GLU A 566 37.66 8.50 5.27
N LEU A 567 37.15 7.86 4.21
CA LEU A 567 37.50 6.49 3.82
C LEU A 567 38.94 6.35 3.30
N ARG A 568 39.49 7.38 2.64
CA ARG A 568 40.87 7.41 2.11
C ARG A 568 41.92 7.38 3.21
N SER A 569 41.59 7.89 4.40
CA SER A 569 42.47 7.83 5.58
C SER A 569 42.71 6.38 6.07
N THR A 570 41.82 5.46 5.68
CA THR A 570 41.83 4.04 6.02
C THR A 570 41.79 3.20 4.75
N ARG A 571 42.95 2.94 4.11
CA ARG A 571 43.05 2.06 2.92
C ARG A 571 42.41 0.69 3.19
N LYS A 572 41.16 0.49 2.77
CA LYS A 572 40.43 -0.78 2.49
C LYS A 572 38.90 -0.66 2.51
N GLU A 573 38.32 0.50 2.78
CA GLU A 573 36.86 0.62 2.82
C GLU A 573 36.22 0.70 1.42
N LYS A 574 34.97 0.27 1.32
CA LYS A 574 34.22 0.16 0.06
C LYS A 574 32.91 0.92 0.19
N ALA A 575 32.56 1.71 -0.83
CA ALA A 575 31.32 2.46 -0.88
C ALA A 575 30.44 1.95 -2.03
N VAL A 576 29.13 2.19 -1.91
CA VAL A 576 28.14 1.94 -2.97
C VAL A 576 27.16 3.10 -2.98
N VAL A 577 26.95 3.71 -4.15
CA VAL A 577 25.97 4.78 -4.35
C VAL A 577 24.80 4.24 -5.16
N TYR A 578 23.60 4.24 -4.56
CA TYR A 578 22.38 3.84 -5.25
C TYR A 578 21.71 5.03 -5.93
N CYS A 579 21.60 4.95 -7.25
CA CYS A 579 20.97 5.97 -8.09
C CYS A 579 19.56 5.54 -8.52
N ARG A 580 18.68 6.52 -8.81
CA ARG A 580 17.29 6.23 -9.20
C ARG A 580 17.15 5.81 -10.66
N SER A 581 17.98 6.38 -11.53
CA SER A 581 17.95 6.11 -12.98
C SER A 581 19.33 5.70 -13.49
N LYS A 582 19.38 5.06 -14.67
CA LYS A 582 20.65 4.74 -15.34
C LYS A 582 21.46 6.00 -15.62
N LYS A 583 20.78 7.06 -16.09
CA LYS A 583 21.38 8.37 -16.34
C LYS A 583 21.99 8.97 -15.08
N ASP A 584 21.27 8.94 -13.95
CA ASP A 584 21.79 9.44 -12.67
C ASP A 584 23.03 8.64 -12.24
N CYS A 585 23.04 7.33 -12.51
CA CYS A 585 24.16 6.46 -12.18
C CYS A 585 25.42 6.79 -13.01
N GLU A 586 25.26 7.02 -14.31
CA GLU A 586 26.34 7.42 -15.22
C GLU A 586 26.88 8.81 -14.84
N GLU A 587 26.00 9.80 -14.59
CA GLU A 587 26.38 11.15 -14.19
C GLU A 587 27.11 11.17 -12.83
N MET A 588 26.65 10.38 -11.87
CA MET A 588 27.32 10.23 -10.57
C MET A 588 28.69 9.57 -10.70
N ALA A 589 28.81 8.53 -11.54
CA ALA A 589 30.08 7.85 -11.75
C ALA A 589 31.12 8.74 -12.44
N GLU A 590 30.69 9.56 -13.41
CA GLU A 590 31.54 10.57 -14.03
C GLU A 590 32.04 11.58 -12.98
N LYS A 591 31.14 12.10 -12.13
CA LYS A 591 31.51 13.05 -11.07
C LYS A 591 32.45 12.47 -10.02
N LEU A 592 32.23 11.23 -9.61
CA LEU A 592 33.04 10.57 -8.58
C LEU A 592 34.30 9.88 -9.13
N GLY A 593 34.42 9.77 -10.46
CA GLY A 593 35.52 9.04 -11.11
C GLY A 593 35.52 7.56 -10.75
N CYS A 594 34.35 6.93 -10.61
CA CYS A 594 34.19 5.56 -10.14
C CYS A 594 33.53 4.65 -11.18
N GLY A 595 33.48 3.34 -10.88
CA GLY A 595 32.72 2.39 -11.70
C GLY A 595 31.21 2.53 -11.47
N PHE A 596 30.39 2.06 -12.41
CA PHE A 596 28.94 1.99 -12.24
C PHE A 596 28.38 0.62 -12.66
N PHE A 597 27.18 0.30 -12.14
CA PHE A 597 26.52 -0.97 -12.40
C PHE A 597 25.00 -0.81 -12.52
N TYR A 598 24.41 -1.31 -13.61
CA TYR A 598 22.96 -1.50 -13.73
C TYR A 598 22.63 -2.73 -14.58
N ALA A 599 21.38 -3.20 -14.52
CA ALA A 599 20.94 -4.37 -15.28
C ALA A 599 21.10 -4.15 -16.80
N GLY A 600 21.79 -5.10 -17.45
CA GLY A 600 22.10 -5.05 -18.89
C GLY A 600 23.34 -4.22 -19.25
N HIS A 601 24.13 -3.75 -18.28
CA HIS A 601 25.41 -3.11 -18.55
C HIS A 601 26.45 -4.13 -19.04
N VAL A 602 27.06 -3.87 -20.20
CA VAL A 602 27.95 -4.81 -20.91
C VAL A 602 29.13 -5.25 -20.04
N ASP A 603 29.73 -4.31 -19.29
CA ASP A 603 30.92 -4.57 -18.48
C ASP A 603 30.61 -4.74 -16.98
N GLY A 604 29.33 -4.84 -16.61
CA GLY A 604 28.92 -4.84 -15.20
C GLY A 604 29.53 -5.97 -14.36
N GLY A 605 29.80 -7.13 -14.97
CA GLY A 605 30.48 -8.25 -14.31
C GLY A 605 31.93 -7.92 -13.94
N GLU A 606 32.68 -7.32 -14.87
CA GLU A 606 34.07 -6.94 -14.65
C GLU A 606 34.18 -5.79 -13.64
N THR A 607 33.33 -4.77 -13.76
CA THR A 607 33.28 -3.65 -12.80
C THR A 607 33.05 -4.16 -11.37
N LEU A 608 32.17 -5.16 -11.20
CA LEU A 608 31.91 -5.75 -9.89
C LEU A 608 33.11 -6.52 -9.33
N GLU A 609 33.82 -7.28 -10.16
CA GLU A 609 35.02 -8.00 -9.72
C GLU A 609 36.18 -7.06 -9.39
N GLN A 610 36.36 -5.99 -10.18
CA GLN A 610 37.34 -4.94 -9.89
C GLN A 610 37.02 -4.23 -8.56
N TRP A 611 35.76 -3.86 -8.31
CA TRP A 611 35.33 -3.26 -7.04
C TRP A 611 35.49 -4.22 -5.85
N LYS A 612 35.21 -5.52 -6.04
CA LYS A 612 35.48 -6.55 -5.02
C LYS A 612 36.96 -6.66 -4.67
N ALA A 613 37.86 -6.56 -5.66
CA ALA A 613 39.30 -6.67 -5.47
C ALA A 613 39.93 -5.41 -4.86
N ASN A 614 39.58 -4.24 -5.41
CA ASN A 614 40.32 -3.00 -5.17
C ASN A 614 39.62 -2.03 -4.20
N GLY A 615 38.32 -2.21 -3.95
CA GLY A 615 37.50 -1.24 -3.21
C GLY A 615 37.31 0.07 -3.96
N GLY A 616 36.96 1.15 -3.22
CA GLY A 616 36.58 2.44 -3.82
C GLY A 616 35.06 2.65 -3.87
N PHE A 617 34.65 3.74 -4.54
CA PHE A 617 33.25 4.05 -4.83
C PHE A 617 32.69 3.20 -5.96
#